data_AF-A0A933B2N8-F1
#
_entry.id   AF-A0A933B2N8-F1
#
_cell.length_a   1.000
_cell.length_b   1.000
_cell.length_c   1.000
_cell.angle_alpha   90.00
_cell.angle_beta   90.00
_cell.angle_gamma   90.00
#
_symmetry.space_group_name_H-M   'P 1'
#
loop_
_entity.id
_entity.type
_entity.pdbx_description
1 polymer ?
#
loop_
_entity_poly.entity_id
_entity_poly.type
_entity_poly.pdbx_seq_one_letter_code
_entity_poly.pdbx_strand_id
1 'polypeptide(L)'
;MPRPLRIVVDGATCHVLSRGNNGQPVFHEAADYQRYLQLVAAHTREHRISLYHFALMPNHVHLVLAVAHGPTLSQAMHDINLTYAQFYKRRYQYRGHLWQGRFKSLLIDRERYLLACARYVELNPVRAKLVHDPADYAWSSYRTYAHGLDNPLIALNPLYETLGATAFERQERYREFVHDSLRQPDPPPRRGLGLLGGSSTPRPYSPELFTVPGTGPKRGRPRKAVVATQTDRENRTGTIFSTER
;
A
#
# COMPACT_ATOMS: atom_id res chain seq x y z
N MET A 1 9.39 -8.63 22.10
CA MET A 1 10.57 -8.16 21.33
C MET A 1 10.64 -6.63 21.37
N PRO A 2 11.79 -6.04 21.72
CA PRO A 2 12.03 -4.61 21.54
C PRO A 2 11.91 -4.29 20.04
N ARG A 3 11.22 -3.20 19.70
CA ARG A 3 10.95 -2.85 18.30
C ARG A 3 12.09 -1.98 17.74
N PRO A 4 12.44 -2.13 16.45
CA PRO A 4 13.36 -1.21 15.79
C PRO A 4 12.85 0.23 15.91
N LEU A 5 13.75 1.16 16.24
CA LEU A 5 13.46 2.59 16.15
C LEU A 5 13.03 2.93 14.72
N ARG A 6 11.99 3.76 14.60
CA ARG A 6 11.66 4.37 13.32
C ARG A 6 12.66 5.48 13.06
N ILE A 7 13.62 5.21 12.19
CA ILE A 7 14.50 6.25 11.67
C ILE A 7 13.66 7.05 10.67
N VAL A 8 13.16 8.19 11.12
CA VAL A 8 12.63 9.22 10.22
C VAL A 8 13.70 10.30 10.21
N VAL A 9 14.37 10.44 9.07
CA VAL A 9 15.41 11.44 8.86
C VAL A 9 14.72 12.78 8.58
N ASP A 10 15.31 13.88 9.03
CA ASP A 10 14.85 15.21 8.66
C ASP A 10 14.88 15.37 7.12
N GLY A 11 13.87 16.03 6.56
CA GLY A 11 13.68 16.14 5.11
C GLY A 11 13.25 14.84 4.41
N ALA A 12 12.98 13.75 5.13
CA ALA A 12 12.60 12.49 4.51
C ALA A 12 11.27 12.57 3.76
N THR A 13 11.18 11.86 2.64
CA THR A 13 9.92 11.57 1.96
C THR A 13 9.52 10.13 2.26
N CYS A 14 8.25 9.92 2.63
CA CYS A 14 7.75 8.65 3.12
C CYS A 14 6.46 8.23 2.41
N HIS A 15 6.35 6.95 2.04
CA HIS A 15 5.07 6.31 1.76
C HIS A 15 4.50 5.74 3.06
N VAL A 16 3.36 6.26 3.50
CA VAL A 16 2.63 5.83 4.68
C VAL A 16 1.41 4.98 4.31
N LEU A 17 1.21 3.90 5.06
CA LEU A 17 0.08 2.98 4.92
C LEU A 17 -0.60 2.68 6.27
N SER A 18 -1.88 2.99 6.39
CA SER A 18 -2.77 2.55 7.48
C SER A 18 -3.82 1.59 6.94
N ARG A 19 -3.99 0.41 7.55
CA ARG A 19 -4.94 -0.62 7.07
C ARG A 19 -5.96 -0.99 8.15
N GLY A 20 -7.21 -1.16 7.75
CA GLY A 20 -8.28 -1.66 8.60
C GLY A 20 -7.95 -3.04 9.18
N ASN A 21 -8.36 -3.28 10.41
CA ASN A 21 -8.17 -4.56 11.07
C ASN A 21 -8.85 -5.67 10.27
N ASN A 22 -8.20 -6.83 10.10
CA ASN A 22 -8.66 -7.90 9.21
C ASN A 22 -8.97 -7.47 7.75
N GLY A 23 -8.43 -6.35 7.28
CA GLY A 23 -8.71 -5.84 5.93
C GLY A 23 -10.14 -5.33 5.76
N GLN A 24 -10.87 -5.09 6.85
CA GLN A 24 -12.23 -4.58 6.83
C GLN A 24 -12.30 -3.14 6.28
N PRO A 25 -13.44 -2.74 5.68
CA PRO A 25 -13.67 -1.35 5.32
C PRO A 25 -13.55 -0.42 6.54
N VAL A 26 -12.88 0.70 6.33
CA VAL A 26 -12.76 1.81 7.27
C VAL A 26 -13.47 3.07 6.76
N PHE A 27 -13.90 3.08 5.49
CA PHE A 27 -14.76 4.10 4.89
C PHE A 27 -15.97 3.42 4.25
N HIS A 28 -17.17 3.88 4.57
CA HIS A 28 -18.43 3.36 4.02
C HIS A 28 -19.14 4.40 3.16
N GLU A 29 -19.00 5.68 3.52
CA GLU A 29 -19.68 6.79 2.85
C GLU A 29 -18.73 7.95 2.59
N ALA A 30 -19.10 8.86 1.68
CA ALA A 30 -18.31 10.04 1.33
C ALA A 30 -17.89 10.88 2.56
N ALA A 31 -18.77 10.99 3.56
CA ALA A 31 -18.50 11.72 4.80
C ALA A 31 -17.30 11.14 5.59
N ASP A 32 -17.07 9.83 5.50
CA ASP A 32 -15.94 9.17 6.18
C ASP A 32 -14.61 9.58 5.55
N TYR A 33 -14.55 9.56 4.22
CA TYR A 33 -13.38 10.00 3.46
C TYR A 33 -13.09 11.48 3.70
N GLN A 34 -14.12 12.33 3.64
CA GLN A 34 -14.01 13.76 3.93
C GLN A 34 -13.48 14.00 5.35
N ARG A 35 -14.03 13.28 6.34
CA ARG A 35 -13.57 13.39 7.73
C ARG A 35 -12.10 13.02 7.88
N TYR A 36 -11.65 11.97 7.18
CA TYR A 36 -10.24 11.57 7.22
C TYR A 36 -9.33 12.62 6.57
N LEU A 37 -9.72 13.15 5.41
CA LEU A 37 -8.97 14.23 4.75
C LEU A 37 -8.88 15.50 5.61
N GLN A 38 -9.94 15.86 6.33
CA GLN A 38 -9.89 16.97 7.29
C GLN A 38 -8.86 16.73 8.40
N LEU A 39 -8.78 15.51 8.94
CA LEU A 39 -7.78 15.15 9.94
C LEU A 39 -6.36 15.20 9.38
N VAL A 40 -6.18 14.68 8.16
CA VAL A 40 -4.89 14.78 7.45
C VAL A 40 -4.51 16.25 7.30
N ALA A 41 -5.40 17.11 6.79
CA ALA A 41 -5.15 18.53 6.59
C ALA A 41 -4.77 19.27 7.88
N ALA A 42 -5.45 18.97 8.99
CA ALA A 42 -5.19 19.60 10.28
C ALA A 42 -3.80 19.23 10.80
N HIS A 43 -3.49 17.93 10.84
CA HIS A 43 -2.25 17.45 11.44
C HIS A 43 -1.04 17.61 10.51
N THR A 44 -1.19 17.57 9.19
CA THR A 44 -0.06 17.89 8.30
C THR A 44 0.35 19.35 8.44
N ARG A 45 -0.61 20.27 8.59
CA ARG A 45 -0.33 21.69 8.83
C ARG A 45 0.34 21.92 10.18
N GLU A 46 -0.22 21.35 11.26
CA GLU A 46 0.32 21.46 12.63
C GLU A 46 1.78 21.00 12.69
N HIS A 47 2.10 19.91 12.00
CA HIS A 47 3.41 19.28 12.03
C HIS A 47 4.36 19.71 10.89
N ARG A 48 3.97 20.69 10.06
CA ARG A 48 4.75 21.14 8.89
C ARG A 48 5.13 19.99 7.94
N ILE A 49 4.18 19.10 7.69
CA ILE A 49 4.32 17.96 6.78
C ILE A 49 3.68 18.35 5.46
N SER A 50 4.40 18.12 4.36
CA SER A 50 3.87 18.31 3.01
C SER A 50 3.24 17.00 2.52
N LEU A 51 1.98 17.05 2.10
CA LEU A 51 1.31 15.92 1.45
C LEU A 51 1.45 16.06 -0.07
N TYR A 52 2.19 15.15 -0.68
CA TYR A 52 2.37 15.13 -2.13
C TYR A 52 1.27 14.34 -2.83
N HIS A 53 1.01 13.10 -2.39
CA HIS A 53 0.02 12.23 -3.03
C HIS A 53 -0.78 11.45 -2.00
N PHE A 54 -2.00 11.05 -2.35
CA PHE A 54 -2.80 10.15 -1.54
C PHE A 54 -3.76 9.29 -2.38
N ALA A 55 -4.16 8.16 -1.80
CA ALA A 55 -5.33 7.40 -2.20
C ALA A 55 -5.96 6.79 -0.94
N LEU A 56 -7.21 7.16 -0.65
CA LEU A 56 -7.98 6.55 0.43
C LEU A 56 -8.79 5.39 -0.15
N MET A 57 -8.39 4.17 0.14
CA MET A 57 -9.06 2.94 -0.29
C MET A 57 -10.11 2.54 0.75
N PRO A 58 -11.19 1.81 0.39
CA PRO A 58 -12.25 1.47 1.34
C PRO A 58 -11.75 0.86 2.66
N ASN A 59 -10.69 0.05 2.62
CA ASN A 59 -10.12 -0.63 3.79
C ASN A 59 -8.70 -0.17 4.19
N HIS A 60 -8.10 0.81 3.52
CA HIS A 60 -6.76 1.30 3.86
C HIS A 60 -6.45 2.66 3.26
N VAL A 61 -5.36 3.28 3.70
CA VAL A 61 -4.96 4.63 3.30
C VAL A 61 -3.53 4.62 2.81
N HIS A 62 -3.27 5.22 1.66
CA HIS A 62 -1.94 5.54 1.15
C HIS A 62 -1.71 7.05 1.21
N LEU A 63 -0.62 7.48 1.83
CA LEU A 63 -0.15 8.87 1.84
C LEU A 63 1.32 8.93 1.41
N VAL A 64 1.69 9.88 0.56
CA VAL A 64 3.07 10.21 0.22
C VAL A 64 3.37 11.57 0.82
N LEU A 65 4.22 11.59 1.83
CA LEU A 65 4.44 12.74 2.70
C LEU A 65 5.93 13.12 2.71
N ALA A 66 6.25 14.41 2.67
CA ALA A 66 7.57 14.91 3.05
C ALA A 66 7.52 15.55 4.43
N VAL A 67 8.47 15.17 5.27
CA VAL A 67 8.54 15.63 6.66
C VAL A 67 9.72 16.58 6.80
N ALA A 68 9.48 17.76 7.40
CA ALA A 68 10.57 18.66 7.73
C ALA A 68 11.45 18.06 8.85
N HIS A 69 10.82 17.52 9.89
CA HIS A 69 11.49 16.94 11.05
C HIS A 69 10.95 15.57 11.43
N GLY A 70 11.83 14.61 11.70
CA GLY A 70 11.49 13.18 11.80
C GLY A 70 10.41 12.77 12.82
N PRO A 71 10.48 13.23 14.09
CA PRO A 71 9.52 12.83 15.13
C PRO A 71 8.06 13.19 14.83
N THR A 72 7.86 14.23 14.01
CA THR A 72 6.54 14.81 13.72
C THR A 72 5.62 13.85 12.97
N LEU A 73 6.15 12.96 12.11
CA LEU A 73 5.34 12.01 11.34
C LEU A 73 4.62 10.99 12.22
N SER A 74 5.34 10.46 13.22
CA SER A 74 4.76 9.44 14.10
C SER A 74 3.67 10.01 14.98
N GLN A 75 3.82 11.26 15.42
CA GLN A 75 2.80 11.98 16.19
C GLN A 75 1.58 12.29 15.31
N ALA A 76 1.78 12.94 14.16
CA ALA A 76 0.71 13.27 13.21
C ALA A 76 -0.14 12.04 12.87
N MET A 77 0.52 10.94 12.48
CA MET A 77 -0.19 9.70 12.13
C MET A 77 -0.80 8.98 13.33
N HIS A 78 -0.29 9.18 14.55
CA HIS A 78 -0.95 8.69 15.75
C HIS A 78 -2.28 9.43 15.93
N ASP A 79 -2.26 10.75 15.89
CA ASP A 79 -3.41 11.61 16.16
C ASP A 79 -4.49 11.46 15.08
N ILE A 80 -4.10 11.43 13.80
CA ILE A 80 -5.01 11.15 12.68
C ILE A 80 -5.73 9.81 12.89
N ASN A 81 -4.97 8.72 13.09
CA ASN A 81 -5.54 7.38 13.16
C ASN A 81 -6.39 7.19 14.43
N LEU A 82 -5.97 7.76 15.55
CA LEU A 82 -6.70 7.71 16.82
C LEU A 82 -8.02 8.47 16.71
N THR A 83 -7.97 9.72 16.26
CA THR A 83 -9.15 10.59 16.14
C THR A 83 -10.15 10.03 15.15
N TYR A 84 -9.68 9.50 14.02
CA TYR A 84 -10.55 8.84 13.06
C TYR A 84 -11.19 7.57 13.63
N ALA A 85 -10.43 6.73 14.35
CA ALA A 85 -10.97 5.53 14.96
C ALA A 85 -12.05 5.85 16.00
N GLN A 86 -11.90 6.93 16.77
CA GLN A 86 -12.92 7.39 17.70
C GLN A 86 -14.17 7.90 16.99
N PHE A 87 -14.01 8.67 15.91
CA PHE A 87 -15.12 9.10 15.04
C PHE A 87 -15.89 7.89 14.49
N TYR A 88 -15.19 6.94 13.89
CA TYR A 88 -15.77 5.73 13.31
C TYR A 88 -16.53 4.90 14.36
N LYS A 89 -15.95 4.71 15.55
CA LYS A 89 -16.61 3.99 16.66
C LYS A 89 -17.92 4.62 17.08
N ARG A 90 -17.97 5.95 17.18
CA ARG A 90 -19.21 6.67 17.51
C ARG A 90 -20.24 6.56 16.39
N ARG A 91 -19.82 6.77 15.14
CA ARG A 91 -20.71 6.76 13.96
C ARG A 91 -21.34 5.38 13.71
N TYR A 92 -20.54 4.32 13.81
CA TYR A 92 -20.95 2.96 13.43
C TYR A 92 -21.19 2.03 14.63
N GLN A 93 -21.22 2.58 15.85
CA GLN A 93 -21.33 1.82 17.12
C GLN A 93 -20.30 0.66 17.20
N TYR A 94 -19.15 0.84 16.57
CA TYR A 94 -18.15 -0.21 16.36
C TYR A 94 -17.36 -0.48 17.65
N ARG A 95 -17.04 -1.75 17.90
CA ARG A 95 -16.23 -2.20 19.05
C ARG A 95 -14.92 -2.83 18.59
N GLY A 96 -13.86 -2.65 19.37
CA GLY A 96 -12.53 -3.19 19.09
C GLY A 96 -11.60 -2.23 18.35
N HIS A 97 -10.57 -2.78 17.71
CA HIS A 97 -9.57 -2.01 16.96
C HIS A 97 -10.05 -1.77 15.53
N LEU A 98 -10.06 -0.50 15.10
CA LEU A 98 -10.37 -0.15 13.71
C LEU A 98 -9.19 -0.48 12.78
N TRP A 99 -7.99 -0.10 13.19
CA TRP A 99 -6.75 -0.31 12.45
C TRP A 99 -6.09 -1.64 12.84
N GLN A 100 -5.43 -2.30 11.90
CA GLN A 100 -4.68 -3.55 12.11
C GLN A 100 -3.47 -3.35 13.06
N GLY A 101 -3.07 -2.11 13.30
CA GLY A 101 -1.98 -1.75 14.18
C GLY A 101 -1.47 -0.35 13.88
N ARG A 102 -0.20 -0.10 14.17
CA ARG A 102 0.46 1.16 13.79
C ARG A 102 0.55 1.25 12.26
N PHE A 103 0.53 2.48 11.74
CA PHE A 103 0.85 2.75 10.34
C PHE A 103 2.23 2.21 9.97
N LYS A 104 2.41 1.87 8.70
CA LYS A 104 3.69 1.52 8.08
C LYS A 104 4.24 2.77 7.39
N SER A 105 5.55 2.96 7.41
CA SER A 105 6.24 4.02 6.67
C SER A 105 7.44 3.44 5.92
N LEU A 106 7.58 3.80 4.65
CA LEU A 106 8.70 3.43 3.79
C LEU A 106 9.39 4.70 3.31
N LEU A 107 10.71 4.81 3.49
CA LEU A 107 11.48 5.94 2.97
C LEU A 107 11.53 5.87 1.43
N ILE A 108 11.27 7.00 0.79
CA ILE A 108 11.29 7.17 -0.66
C ILE A 108 12.57 7.92 -1.04
N ASP A 109 13.31 7.41 -2.02
CA ASP A 109 14.29 8.22 -2.72
C ASP A 109 13.56 9.32 -3.51
N ARG A 110 13.68 10.56 -3.04
CA ARG A 110 12.94 11.71 -3.56
C ARG A 110 13.22 11.96 -5.03
N GLU A 111 14.45 11.72 -5.49
CA GLU A 111 14.88 12.03 -6.85
C GLU A 111 14.52 10.92 -7.83
N ARG A 112 14.65 9.66 -7.40
CA ARG A 112 14.52 8.51 -8.31
C ARG A 112 13.16 7.82 -8.28
N TYR A 113 12.44 7.90 -7.16
CA TYR A 113 11.27 7.03 -6.94
C TYR A 113 9.98 7.77 -6.60
N LEU A 114 10.01 9.08 -6.39
CA LEU A 114 8.84 9.82 -5.92
C LEU A 114 7.67 9.78 -6.92
N LEU A 115 7.91 10.01 -8.22
CA LEU A 115 6.85 9.90 -9.24
C LEU A 115 6.36 8.46 -9.43
N ALA A 116 7.25 7.46 -9.38
CA ALA A 116 6.84 6.05 -9.45
C ALA A 116 5.95 5.66 -8.26
N CYS A 117 6.27 6.17 -7.06
CA CYS A 117 5.45 5.97 -5.87
C CYS A 117 4.08 6.66 -6.00
N ALA A 118 4.06 7.90 -6.53
CA ALA A 118 2.82 8.62 -6.82
C ALA A 118 1.89 7.81 -7.73
N ARG A 119 2.42 7.36 -8.88
CA ARG A 119 1.71 6.49 -9.82
C ARG A 119 1.23 5.20 -9.17
N TYR A 120 2.06 4.55 -8.36
CA TYR A 120 1.64 3.37 -7.61
C TYR A 120 0.43 3.66 -6.72
N VAL A 121 0.48 4.74 -5.93
CA VAL A 121 -0.60 5.13 -5.00
C VAL A 121 -1.88 5.44 -5.75
N GLU A 122 -1.82 6.27 -6.78
CA GLU A 122 -2.99 6.73 -7.53
C GLU A 122 -3.62 5.66 -8.42
N LEU A 123 -2.87 4.62 -8.82
CA LEU A 123 -3.40 3.45 -9.53
C LEU A 123 -3.97 2.36 -8.61
N ASN A 124 -3.89 2.48 -7.28
CA ASN A 124 -4.48 1.48 -6.38
C ASN A 124 -5.99 1.26 -6.60
N PRO A 125 -6.83 2.30 -6.78
CA PRO A 125 -8.25 2.16 -7.08
C PRO A 125 -8.52 1.30 -8.32
N VAL A 126 -7.75 1.53 -9.40
CA VAL A 126 -7.86 0.78 -10.66
C VAL A 126 -7.42 -0.67 -10.46
N ARG A 127 -6.29 -0.90 -9.79
CA ARG A 127 -5.77 -2.25 -9.50
C ARG A 127 -6.70 -3.05 -8.60
N ALA A 128 -7.41 -2.38 -7.70
CA ALA A 128 -8.45 -2.96 -6.85
C ALA A 128 -9.79 -3.13 -7.57
N LYS A 129 -9.89 -2.75 -8.85
CA LYS A 129 -11.10 -2.81 -9.68
C LYS A 129 -12.27 -2.00 -9.10
N LEU A 130 -11.97 -0.91 -8.38
CA LEU A 130 -12.99 0.02 -7.89
C LEU A 130 -13.48 0.96 -8.99
N VAL A 131 -12.59 1.27 -9.94
CA VAL A 131 -12.83 2.14 -11.09
C VAL A 131 -12.03 1.63 -12.29
N HIS A 132 -12.41 2.04 -13.49
CA HIS A 132 -11.65 1.73 -14.72
C HIS A 132 -10.55 2.76 -14.97
N ASP A 133 -10.82 4.03 -14.73
CA ASP A 133 -9.87 5.13 -14.88
C ASP A 133 -9.52 5.74 -13.51
N PRO A 134 -8.25 6.09 -13.23
CA PRO A 134 -7.89 6.78 -11.98
C PRO A 134 -8.61 8.13 -11.82
N ALA A 135 -9.00 8.78 -12.92
CA ALA A 135 -9.82 9.99 -12.91
C ALA A 135 -11.21 9.74 -12.31
N ASP A 136 -11.74 8.52 -12.29
CA ASP A 136 -13.07 8.25 -11.72
C ASP A 136 -13.04 8.13 -10.18
N TYR A 137 -11.86 8.02 -9.58
CA TYR A 137 -11.72 7.85 -8.14
C TYR A 137 -11.50 9.18 -7.41
N ALA A 138 -12.58 9.73 -6.86
CA ALA A 138 -12.58 11.02 -6.18
C ALA A 138 -11.68 11.09 -4.93
N TRP A 139 -11.36 9.95 -4.31
CA TRP A 139 -10.60 9.89 -3.05
C TRP A 139 -9.10 9.68 -3.28
N SER A 140 -8.55 10.31 -4.32
CA SER A 140 -7.12 10.31 -4.62
C SER A 140 -6.62 11.70 -5.05
N SER A 141 -5.30 11.87 -5.06
CA SER A 141 -4.65 13.08 -5.58
C SER A 141 -4.58 13.15 -7.09
N TYR A 142 -4.94 12.09 -7.83
CA TYR A 142 -4.72 11.99 -9.27
C TYR A 142 -5.29 13.17 -10.04
N ARG A 143 -6.54 13.59 -9.76
CA ARG A 143 -7.20 14.70 -10.48
C ARG A 143 -6.48 16.04 -10.34
N THR A 144 -5.78 16.27 -9.23
CA THR A 144 -4.99 17.49 -9.04
C THR A 144 -3.82 17.54 -10.01
N TYR A 145 -3.09 16.44 -10.15
CA TYR A 145 -1.94 16.36 -11.04
C TYR A 145 -2.34 16.20 -12.51
N ALA A 146 -3.34 15.36 -12.78
CA ALA A 146 -3.77 15.01 -14.12
C ALA A 146 -4.65 16.09 -14.74
N HIS A 147 -5.47 16.81 -13.98
CA HIS A 147 -6.45 17.76 -14.54
C HIS A 147 -6.37 19.17 -13.93
N GLY A 148 -5.41 19.42 -13.05
CA GLY A 148 -5.24 20.74 -12.43
C GLY A 148 -6.36 21.11 -11.45
N LEU A 149 -7.10 20.14 -10.92
CA LEU A 149 -8.11 20.42 -9.90
C LEU A 149 -7.42 20.92 -8.62
N ASP A 150 -7.77 22.13 -8.20
CA ASP A 150 -7.23 22.70 -6.98
C ASP A 150 -7.57 21.84 -5.76
N ASN A 151 -6.57 21.61 -4.93
CA ASN A 151 -6.70 20.87 -3.69
C ASN A 151 -5.73 21.43 -2.65
N PRO A 152 -6.22 22.22 -1.69
CA PRO A 152 -5.36 22.91 -0.73
C PRO A 152 -4.65 21.97 0.26
N LEU A 153 -4.97 20.68 0.27
CA LEU A 153 -4.23 19.68 1.05
C LEU A 153 -2.92 19.26 0.36
N ILE A 154 -2.83 19.42 -0.97
CA ILE A 154 -1.71 18.91 -1.75
C ILE A 154 -0.65 20.01 -1.87
N ALA A 155 0.54 19.74 -1.33
CA ALA A 155 1.74 20.39 -1.79
C ALA A 155 2.16 19.70 -3.09
N LEU A 156 2.36 20.43 -4.18
CA LEU A 156 2.74 19.80 -5.44
C LEU A 156 4.06 19.05 -5.28
N ASN A 157 4.09 17.85 -5.85
CA ASN A 157 5.30 17.05 -5.95
C ASN A 157 6.38 17.85 -6.71
N PRO A 158 7.59 18.03 -6.16
CA PRO A 158 8.66 18.78 -6.81
C PRO A 158 9.07 18.19 -8.17
N LEU A 159 8.95 16.87 -8.37
CA LEU A 159 9.23 16.23 -9.65
C LEU A 159 8.07 16.36 -10.65
N TYR A 160 6.88 16.77 -10.21
CA TYR A 160 5.79 17.09 -11.14
C TYR A 160 6.09 18.39 -11.90
N GLU A 161 6.69 19.37 -11.21
CA GLU A 161 7.06 20.65 -11.83
C GLU A 161 8.07 20.49 -12.96
N THR A 162 8.93 19.47 -12.88
CA THR A 162 9.93 19.18 -13.92
C THR A 162 9.36 18.48 -15.15
N LEU A 163 8.09 18.04 -15.12
CA LEU A 163 7.45 17.40 -16.27
C LEU A 163 7.20 18.37 -17.42
N GLY A 164 7.10 19.68 -17.18
CA GLY A 164 6.78 20.63 -18.24
C GLY A 164 6.77 22.08 -17.78
N ALA A 165 7.00 22.98 -18.73
CA ALA A 165 7.09 24.41 -18.45
C ALA A 165 5.70 24.99 -18.10
N THR A 166 4.66 24.51 -18.79
CA THR A 166 3.28 24.96 -18.59
C THR A 166 2.46 23.96 -17.76
N ALA A 167 1.39 24.45 -17.12
CA ALA A 167 0.47 23.56 -16.40
C ALA A 167 -0.15 22.50 -17.32
N PHE A 168 -0.49 22.89 -18.55
CA PHE A 168 -1.02 21.99 -19.58
C PHE A 168 -0.04 20.87 -19.90
N GLU A 169 1.23 21.19 -20.19
CA GLU A 169 2.26 20.18 -20.47
C GLU A 169 2.47 19.21 -19.32
N ARG A 170 2.48 19.71 -18.07
CA ARG A 170 2.64 18.86 -16.88
C ARG A 170 1.48 17.89 -16.73
N GLN A 171 0.25 18.37 -16.95
CA GLN A 171 -0.96 17.55 -16.89
C GLN A 171 -0.96 16.46 -17.97
N GLU A 172 -0.65 16.80 -19.23
CA GLU A 172 -0.54 15.83 -20.33
C GLU A 172 0.49 14.73 -20.01
N ARG A 173 1.74 15.13 -19.71
CA ARG A 173 2.82 14.18 -19.43
C ARG A 173 2.57 13.35 -18.18
N TYR A 174 1.88 13.90 -17.17
CA TYR A 174 1.50 13.14 -16.00
C TYR A 174 0.46 12.07 -16.33
N ARG A 175 -0.54 12.38 -17.17
CA ARG A 175 -1.51 11.37 -17.65
C ARG A 175 -0.81 10.27 -18.42
N GLU A 176 0.04 10.61 -19.39
CA GLU A 176 0.85 9.64 -20.15
C GLU A 176 1.66 8.74 -19.20
N PHE A 177 2.42 9.35 -18.29
CA PHE A 177 3.22 8.64 -17.29
C PHE A 177 2.40 7.66 -16.46
N VAL A 178 1.21 8.05 -16.00
CA VAL A 178 0.36 7.17 -15.19
C VAL A 178 -0.23 6.04 -16.03
N HIS A 179 -0.76 6.34 -17.23
CA HIS A 179 -1.39 5.34 -18.09
C HIS A 179 -0.38 4.33 -18.68
N ASP A 180 0.88 4.71 -18.86
CA ASP A 180 1.92 3.78 -19.31
C ASP A 180 2.10 2.62 -18.32
N SER A 181 1.90 2.83 -17.02
CA SER A 181 2.02 1.75 -16.03
C SER A 181 0.82 0.80 -16.00
N LEU A 182 -0.30 1.16 -16.61
CA LEU A 182 -1.38 0.20 -16.86
C LEU A 182 -0.97 -0.83 -17.93
N ARG A 183 -0.05 -0.45 -18.83
CA ARG A 183 0.53 -1.32 -19.85
C ARG A 183 1.71 -2.11 -19.31
N GLN A 184 2.54 -1.47 -18.48
CA GLN A 184 3.72 -2.06 -17.85
C GLN A 184 3.75 -1.75 -16.34
N PRO A 185 3.25 -2.65 -15.48
CA PRO A 185 3.13 -2.35 -14.06
C PRO A 185 4.50 -2.18 -13.40
N ASP A 186 4.67 -1.08 -12.67
CA ASP A 186 5.85 -0.89 -11.84
C ASP A 186 6.00 -2.00 -10.80
N PRO A 187 7.23 -2.40 -10.47
CA PRO A 187 7.44 -3.20 -9.28
C PRO A 187 6.92 -2.42 -8.05
N PRO A 188 6.17 -3.08 -7.14
CA PRO A 188 5.66 -2.42 -5.96
C PRO A 188 6.82 -1.87 -5.10
N PRO A 189 6.55 -0.86 -4.26
CA PRO A 189 7.54 -0.35 -3.32
C PRO A 189 8.11 -1.50 -2.47
N ARG A 190 9.42 -1.78 -2.60
CA ARG A 190 10.08 -2.91 -1.92
C ARG A 190 10.22 -2.64 -0.42
N ARG A 191 9.99 -3.68 0.40
CA ARG A 191 10.21 -3.64 1.85
C ARG A 191 11.62 -4.09 2.21
N GLY A 192 12.39 -3.19 2.80
CA GLY A 192 13.56 -3.46 3.65
C GLY A 192 13.67 -2.35 4.68
N LEU A 193 14.60 -2.44 5.63
CA LEU A 193 14.98 -1.31 6.50
C LEU A 193 15.66 -0.16 5.70
N GLY A 194 15.45 -0.13 4.38
CA GLY A 194 16.23 0.60 3.40
C GLY A 194 15.32 1.35 2.44
N LEU A 195 15.87 2.48 2.00
CA LEU A 195 15.36 3.39 0.99
C LEU A 195 14.75 2.67 -0.22
N LEU A 196 13.53 3.05 -0.62
CA LEU A 196 12.99 2.68 -1.93
C LEU A 196 13.86 3.30 -3.03
N GLY A 197 14.60 2.48 -3.78
CA GLY A 197 15.52 2.92 -4.84
C GLY A 197 17.02 2.72 -4.57
N GLY A 198 17.39 1.95 -3.54
CA GLY A 198 18.78 1.50 -3.30
C GLY A 198 19.13 0.20 -4.06
N SER A 199 20.40 0.05 -4.47
CA SER A 199 20.89 -0.96 -5.41
C SER A 199 21.13 -2.38 -4.84
N SER A 200 20.86 -2.67 -3.58
CA SER A 200 21.10 -4.00 -3.00
C SER A 200 19.84 -4.88 -3.02
N THR A 201 19.96 -6.06 -3.64
CA THR A 201 18.88 -7.01 -3.96
C THR A 201 18.09 -7.48 -2.72
N PRO A 202 16.74 -7.32 -2.69
CA PRO A 202 15.91 -8.06 -1.75
C PRO A 202 14.72 -8.77 -2.40
N ARG A 203 14.33 -9.88 -1.75
CA ARG A 203 13.37 -10.93 -2.12
C ARG A 203 12.05 -10.44 -2.75
N PRO A 204 11.43 -11.26 -3.63
CA PRO A 204 10.20 -10.89 -4.31
C PRO A 204 9.04 -10.67 -3.33
N TYR A 205 8.26 -9.63 -3.63
CA TYR A 205 6.95 -9.38 -3.03
C TYR A 205 5.99 -10.54 -3.31
N SER A 206 5.25 -11.00 -2.30
CA SER A 206 4.15 -11.94 -2.45
C SER A 206 2.81 -11.18 -2.45
N PRO A 207 2.07 -11.19 -3.58
CA PRO A 207 0.72 -10.61 -3.68
C PRO A 207 -0.27 -11.15 -2.65
N GLU A 208 -0.03 -12.35 -2.13
CA GLU A 208 -0.92 -13.07 -1.20
C GLU A 208 -1.14 -12.36 0.15
N LEU A 209 -0.23 -11.47 0.56
CA LEU A 209 -0.38 -10.69 1.81
C LEU A 209 -1.33 -9.48 1.67
N PHE A 210 -1.79 -9.18 0.45
CA PHE A 210 -2.60 -8.00 0.15
C PHE A 210 -3.91 -8.30 -0.57
N THR A 211 -4.13 -9.53 -1.03
CA THR A 211 -5.47 -10.01 -1.42
C THR A 211 -6.47 -9.87 -0.27
N VAL A 212 -7.65 -9.33 -0.58
CA VAL A 212 -8.83 -9.36 0.29
C VAL A 212 -9.19 -10.84 0.49
N PRO A 213 -9.39 -11.34 1.73
CA PRO A 213 -10.00 -12.65 1.92
C PRO A 213 -11.42 -12.60 1.32
N GLY A 214 -11.66 -13.24 0.17
CA GLY A 214 -13.01 -13.35 -0.38
C GLY A 214 -13.20 -13.45 -1.90
N THR A 215 -12.19 -13.19 -2.73
CA THR A 215 -12.37 -13.24 -4.21
C THR A 215 -11.35 -14.14 -4.90
N GLY A 216 -11.33 -15.41 -4.49
CA GLY A 216 -10.71 -16.51 -5.24
C GLY A 216 -11.69 -17.69 -5.29
N PRO A 217 -11.68 -18.52 -6.35
CA PRO A 217 -12.56 -19.67 -6.42
C PRO A 217 -12.33 -20.57 -5.19
N LYS A 218 -13.42 -20.89 -4.48
CA LYS A 218 -13.39 -21.72 -3.26
C LYS A 218 -12.68 -23.03 -3.58
N ARG A 219 -11.48 -23.27 -3.01
CA ARG A 219 -10.88 -24.60 -3.00
C ARG A 219 -11.79 -25.51 -2.17
N GLY A 220 -12.41 -26.48 -2.85
CA GLY A 220 -13.28 -27.47 -2.24
C GLY A 220 -12.54 -28.30 -1.18
N ARG A 221 -13.30 -28.77 -0.20
CA ARG A 221 -12.87 -29.66 0.88
C ARG A 221 -12.06 -30.83 0.31
N PRO A 222 -10.84 -31.14 0.80
CA PRO A 222 -10.12 -32.32 0.36
C PRO A 222 -10.95 -33.57 0.67
N ARG A 223 -11.12 -34.44 -0.34
CA ARG A 223 -11.76 -35.75 -0.17
C ARG A 223 -10.89 -36.58 0.78
N LYS A 224 -11.54 -37.20 1.76
CA LYS A 224 -10.92 -38.11 2.74
C LYS A 224 -10.29 -39.27 1.96
N ALA A 225 -8.98 -39.48 2.10
CA ALA A 225 -8.31 -40.62 1.51
C ALA A 225 -8.90 -41.91 2.09
N VAL A 226 -9.36 -42.80 1.20
CA VAL A 226 -9.72 -44.18 1.54
C VAL A 226 -8.42 -44.94 1.77
N VAL A 227 -8.24 -45.49 2.97
CA VAL A 227 -7.11 -46.35 3.31
C VAL A 227 -7.31 -47.69 2.61
N ALA A 228 -6.47 -48.02 1.64
CA ALA A 228 -6.36 -49.36 1.10
C ALA A 228 -5.32 -50.12 1.93
N THR A 229 -5.79 -51.02 2.77
CA THR A 229 -4.99 -52.11 3.34
C THR A 229 -4.82 -53.18 2.26
N GLN A 230 -3.58 -53.52 1.93
CA GLN A 230 -3.31 -54.77 1.21
C GLN A 230 -2.10 -55.47 1.84
N THR A 231 -2.46 -56.54 2.54
CA THR A 231 -1.63 -57.64 3.04
C THR A 231 -1.00 -58.44 1.91
N ASP A 232 0.25 -58.85 2.15
CA ASP A 232 0.98 -60.06 1.71
C ASP A 232 0.56 -60.79 0.41
N ARG A 233 1.57 -61.05 -0.45
CA ARG A 233 2.15 -62.40 -0.63
C ARG A 233 3.30 -62.44 -1.66
N GLU A 234 4.46 -62.87 -1.17
CA GLU A 234 5.28 -64.01 -1.63
C GLU A 234 5.71 -64.20 -3.11
N ASN A 235 7.05 -64.29 -3.25
CA ASN A 235 7.86 -65.45 -3.68
C ASN A 235 8.59 -65.46 -5.06
N ARG A 236 9.93 -65.64 -4.92
CA ARG A 236 10.89 -66.50 -5.67
C ARG A 236 11.15 -66.14 -7.14
N THR A 237 12.39 -66.05 -7.65
CA THR A 237 13.59 -66.95 -7.67
C THR A 237 14.82 -66.11 -8.11
N GLY A 238 16.11 -66.45 -8.01
CA GLY A 238 16.87 -67.63 -7.60
C GLY A 238 18.40 -67.36 -7.70
N THR A 239 19.14 -68.02 -6.81
CA THR A 239 20.55 -68.51 -6.76
C THR A 239 21.58 -68.16 -7.87
N ILE A 240 22.84 -67.85 -7.49
CA ILE A 240 24.07 -68.70 -7.61
C ILE A 240 25.34 -67.96 -7.10
N PHE A 241 26.22 -68.77 -6.50
CA PHE A 241 27.54 -68.60 -5.86
C PHE A 241 28.65 -67.84 -6.62
N SER A 242 29.62 -67.25 -5.90
CA SER A 242 31.02 -67.75 -5.84
C SER A 242 31.96 -66.99 -4.88
N THR A 243 32.92 -67.75 -4.36
CA THR A 243 34.05 -67.52 -3.45
C THR A 243 35.12 -66.54 -3.94
N GLU A 244 35.87 -65.90 -3.03
CA GLU A 244 37.30 -66.20 -2.75
C GLU A 244 37.92 -65.26 -1.68
N ARG A 245 38.60 -65.93 -0.72
CA ARG A 245 39.77 -65.59 0.12
C ARG A 245 39.85 -64.27 0.88
#